data_AF-A0A2T6NB21-F1
#
_entry.id   AF-A0A2T6NB21-F1
#
_cell.length_a   1.000
_cell.length_b   1.000
_cell.length_c   1.000
_cell.angle_alpha   90.00
_cell.angle_beta   90.00
_cell.angle_gamma   90.00
#
_symmetry.space_group_name_H-M   'P 1'
#
loop_
_entity.id
_entity.type
_entity.pdbx_description
1 polymer ?
#
loop_
_entity_poly.entity_id
_entity_poly.type
_entity_poly.pdbx_seq_one_letter_code
_entity_poly.pdbx_strand_id
1 'polypeptide(L)' 'MDWTKIIWALLLGAMILFLWPRAKHMLKNSPKAQTGDWQAVLLPIAFVIGFVILLIMMV' A
#
# COMPACT_ATOMS: atom_id res chain seq x y z
N MET A 1 32.09 13.65 -2.41
CA MET A 1 31.01 12.76 -2.87
C MET A 1 31.44 11.35 -2.52
N ASP A 2 30.83 10.75 -1.50
CA ASP A 2 31.26 9.44 -1.02
C ASP A 2 30.89 8.41 -2.09
N TRP A 3 31.88 7.74 -2.68
CA TRP A 3 31.69 6.71 -3.70
C TRP A 3 30.65 5.65 -3.29
N THR A 4 30.53 5.40 -1.99
CA THR A 4 29.50 4.57 -1.36
C THR A 4 28.08 5.00 -1.71
N LYS A 5 27.78 6.30 -1.72
CA LYS A 5 26.43 6.83 -2.08
C LYS A 5 26.08 6.54 -3.54
N ILE A 6 27.08 6.61 -4.42
CA ILE A 6 26.91 6.30 -5.86
C ILE A 6 26.64 4.80 -6.03
N ILE A 7 27.38 3.94 -5.32
CA ILE A 7 27.17 2.48 -5.35
C ILE A 7 25.77 2.13 -4.84
N TRP A 8 25.34 2.70 -3.71
CA TRP A 8 23.98 2.50 -3.20
C TRP A 8 22.91 3.00 -4.17
N ALA A 9 23.11 4.15 -4.80
CA ALA A 9 22.17 4.67 -5.79
C ALA A 9 22.05 3.73 -7.00
N LEU A 10 23.17 3.17 -7.48
CA LEU A 10 23.17 2.17 -8.56
C LEU A 10 22.47 0.88 -8.14
N LEU A 11 22.73 0.37 -6.94
CA LEU A 11 22.07 -0.83 -6.42
C LEU A 11 20.56 -0.65 -6.26
N LEU A 12 20.12 0.50 -5.72
CA LEU A 12 18.70 0.83 -5.60
C LEU A 12 18.05 0.99 -6.98
N GLY A 13 18.72 1.65 -7.92
CA GLY A 13 18.27 1.76 -9.30
C GLY A 13 18.11 0.39 -9.97
N ALA A 14 19.12 -0.48 -9.84
CA ALA A 14 19.08 -1.84 -10.36
C ALA A 14 17.97 -2.68 -9.71
N MET A 15 17.75 -2.54 -8.40
CA MET A 15 16.65 -3.19 -7.68
C MET A 15 15.29 -2.76 -8.24
N ILE A 16 15.08 -1.46 -8.48
CA ILE A 16 13.84 -0.95 -9.07
C ILE A 16 13.65 -1.53 -10.47
N LEU A 17 14.68 -1.55 -11.31
CA LEU A 17 14.62 -2.13 -12.67
C LEU A 17 14.30 -3.63 -12.64
N PHE A 18 14.85 -4.35 -11.67
CA PHE A 18 14.59 -5.78 -11.49
C PHE A 18 13.16 -6.07 -11.01
N LEU A 19 12.63 -5.24 -10.11
CA LEU A 19 11.26 -5.39 -9.58
C LEU A 19 10.20 -4.86 -10.55
N TRP A 20 10.57 -3.92 -11.43
CA TRP A 20 9.68 -3.28 -12.40
C TRP A 20 8.82 -4.25 -13.24
N PRO A 21 9.35 -5.31 -13.88
CA PRO A 21 8.54 -6.22 -14.69
C PRO A 21 7.48 -6.93 -13.84
N ARG A 22 7.83 -7.36 -12.63
CA ARG A 22 6.90 -8.04 -11.71
C ARG A 22 5.85 -7.06 -11.19
N ALA A 23 6.24 -5.86 -10.80
CA ALA A 23 5.32 -4.80 -10.39
C ALA A 23 4.34 -4.44 -11.51
N LYS A 24 4.83 -4.29 -12.76
CA LYS A 24 3.99 -4.04 -13.94
C LYS A 24 3.03 -5.19 -14.21
N HIS A 25 3.47 -6.43 -14.06
CA HIS A 25 2.60 -7.61 -14.19
C HIS A 25 1.52 -7.61 -13.11
N MET A 26 1.88 -7.34 -11.85
CA MET A 26 0.93 -7.25 -10.76
C MET A 26 -0.09 -6.15 -11.01
N LEU A 27 0.34 -4.92 -11.33
CA LEU A 27 -0.57 -3.80 -11.59
C LEU A 27 -1.52 -4.06 -12.76
N LYS A 28 -1.05 -4.73 -13.84
CA LYS A 28 -1.90 -5.07 -14.99
C LYS A 28 -2.91 -6.18 -14.71
N ASN A 29 -2.53 -7.17 -13.90
CA ASN A 29 -3.34 -8.36 -13.63
C ASN A 29 -4.03 -8.29 -12.25
N SER A 30 -3.92 -7.16 -11.55
CA SER A 30 -4.62 -6.95 -10.28
C SER A 30 -6.12 -6.97 -10.56
N PRO A 31 -6.92 -7.63 -9.69
CA PRO A 31 -8.37 -7.50 -9.77
C PRO A 31 -8.71 -6.02 -9.67
N LYS A 32 -9.39 -5.49 -10.69
CA LYS A 32 -9.89 -4.12 -10.64
C LYS A 32 -11.00 -4.05 -9.60
N ALA A 33 -11.05 -2.94 -8.87
CA ALA A 33 -12.14 -2.68 -7.95
C ALA A 33 -13.47 -2.81 -8.72
N GLN A 34 -14.31 -3.72 -8.28
CA GLN A 34 -15.65 -3.91 -8.81
C GLN A 34 -16.64 -3.00 -8.08
N THR A 35 -17.79 -2.79 -8.69
CA THR A 35 -18.92 -2.12 -8.03
C THR A 35 -19.29 -2.93 -6.79
N GLY A 36 -19.14 -2.37 -5.58
CA GLY A 36 -19.31 -3.12 -4.33
C GLY A 36 -18.08 -3.08 -3.43
N ASP A 37 -16.87 -3.03 -3.99
CA ASP A 37 -15.63 -3.14 -3.21
C ASP A 37 -15.44 -1.92 -2.29
N TRP A 38 -15.82 -0.74 -2.76
CA TRP A 38 -15.81 0.48 -1.96
C TRP A 38 -16.86 0.47 -0.85
N GLN A 39 -18.03 -0.16 -1.09
CA GLN A 39 -19.01 -0.38 -0.02
C GLN A 39 -18.52 -1.41 1.01
N ALA A 40 -17.78 -2.44 0.59
CA ALA A 40 -17.21 -3.43 1.50
C ALA A 40 -16.21 -2.80 2.50
N VAL A 41 -15.47 -1.76 2.08
CA VAL A 41 -14.57 -0.98 2.95
C VAL A 41 -15.32 -0.12 3.97
N LEU A 42 -16.60 0.20 3.74
CA LEU A 42 -17.39 1.02 4.66
C LEU A 42 -17.62 0.32 6.00
N LEU A 43 -17.84 -1.00 6.00
CA LEU A 43 -18.09 -1.78 7.21
C LEU A 43 -16.90 -1.75 8.19
N PRO A 44 -15.64 -2.07 7.81
CA PRO A 44 -14.51 -1.98 8.72
C PRO A 44 -14.22 -0.54 9.17
N ILE A 45 -14.40 0.46 8.31
CA ILE A 45 -14.26 1.87 8.71
C ILE A 45 -15.30 2.25 9.78
N ALA A 46 -16.56 1.93 9.54
CA ALA A 46 -17.64 2.19 10.48
C ALA A 46 -17.40 1.45 11.81
N PHE A 47 -16.88 0.22 11.77
CA PHE A 47 -16.52 -0.54 12.95
C PHE A 47 -15.42 0.15 13.77
N VAL A 48 -14.35 0.62 13.12
CA VAL A 48 -13.26 1.35 13.80
C VAL A 48 -13.79 2.65 14.43
N ILE A 49 -14.59 3.42 13.70
CA ILE A 49 -15.20 4.65 14.22
C ILE A 49 -16.09 4.34 15.43
N GLY A 50 -16.98 3.35 15.31
CA GLY A 50 -17.85 2.93 16.41
C GLY A 50 -17.09 2.46 17.64
N PHE A 51 -16.00 1.71 17.44
CA PHE A 51 -15.11 1.28 18.51
C PHE A 51 -14.46 2.47 19.23
N VAL A 52 -13.93 3.45 18.49
CA VAL A 52 -13.36 4.68 19.07
C VAL A 52 -14.39 5.46 19.87
N ILE A 53 -15.62 5.62 19.35
CA ILE A 53 -16.71 6.29 20.08
C ILE A 53 -17.04 5.56 21.38
N LEU A 54 -17.16 4.23 21.35
CA LEU A 54 -17.40 3.42 22.54
C LEU A 54 -16.32 3.66 23.59
N LEU A 55 -15.05 3.67 23.19
CA LEU A 55 -13.93 3.94 24.11
C LEU A 55 -14.04 5.33 24.74
N ILE A 56 -14.40 6.37 23.97
CA ILE A 56 -14.62 7.73 24.49
C ILE A 56 -15.75 7.75 25.53
N MET A 57 -16.81 6.96 25.36
CA MET A 57 -17.92 6.91 26.32
C MET A 57 -17.58 6.16 27.62
N MET A 58 -16.59 5.25 27.59
CA MET A 58 -16.18 4.46 28.75
C MET A 58 -15.08 5.13 29.60
N VAL A 59 -14.46 6.20 29.09
CA VAL A 59 -13.42 6.99 29.78
C VAL A 59 -14.06 8.25 30.36
#